data_AF-A0A523KBN5-F1
#
_entry.id   AF-A0A523KBN5-F1
#
_cell.length_a   1.000
_cell.length_b   1.000
_cell.length_c   1.000
_cell.angle_alpha   90.00
_cell.angle_beta   90.00
_cell.angle_gamma   90.00
#
_symmetry.space_group_name_H-M   'P 1'
#
loop_
_entity.id
_entity.type
_entity.pdbx_description
1 polymer ?
#
loop_
_entity_poly.entity_id
_entity_poly.type
_entity_poly.pdbx_seq_one_letter_code
_entity_poly.pdbx_strand_id
1 'polypeptide(L)'
;MSGRAPGLVAIVREFFAVDAAMRRLVDRFRSGSLEWAEVDALCIDEETSPLFRLKERCHALFRPRNVHAPHARTREVLFDLAVGSLFHEAMKFRENYYQHEIYGPQVRALRDGAGVDAEALFDEFEKILTTVALGVNAGLEETEALLNRTREQLGELLREYQDDGNLARCLIELAPQVEQVFGTTIDAFLVNIYGNASQGYAVAGCSYLECGYYEEAERSLDEALRRGAKDEELERLRAYAVGMRSYLAGSYAEAVEQIAIWADGEPPHDPALLTLARDAISRIDALAQGDDREQVVQAANDLLERVGVSQSA
;
A
#
# COMPACT_ATOMS: atom_id res chain seq x y z
N MET A 1 17.17 -9.66 -4.47
CA MET A 1 16.34 -10.35 -3.44
C MET A 1 14.85 -10.17 -3.75
N SER A 2 14.34 -10.67 -4.88
CA SER A 2 13.07 -10.19 -5.48
C SER A 2 11.91 -11.20 -5.42
N GLY A 3 11.49 -11.60 -4.22
CA GLY A 3 10.41 -12.61 -4.08
C GLY A 3 9.32 -12.30 -3.05
N ARG A 4 9.41 -11.20 -2.29
CA ARG A 4 8.47 -10.88 -1.19
C ARG A 4 7.60 -9.63 -1.42
N ALA A 5 7.98 -8.75 -2.34
CA ALA A 5 7.38 -7.42 -2.50
C ALA A 5 5.87 -7.38 -2.86
N PRO A 6 5.32 -8.27 -3.71
CA PRO A 6 3.89 -8.19 -4.07
C PRO A 6 2.95 -8.45 -2.87
N GLY A 7 3.40 -9.28 -1.92
CA GLY A 7 2.59 -9.67 -0.77
C GLY A 7 2.38 -8.51 0.21
N LEU A 8 3.43 -7.74 0.49
CA LEU A 8 3.37 -6.64 1.46
C LEU A 8 2.47 -5.50 0.97
N VAL A 9 2.60 -5.12 -0.31
CA VAL A 9 1.74 -4.10 -0.92
C VAL A 9 0.25 -4.47 -0.82
N ALA A 10 -0.08 -5.75 -1.06
CA ALA A 10 -1.45 -6.24 -0.92
C ALA A 10 -1.93 -6.14 0.54
N ILE A 11 -1.08 -6.48 1.52
CA ILE A 11 -1.41 -6.34 2.95
C ILE A 11 -1.67 -4.89 3.33
N VAL A 12 -0.84 -3.93 2.88
CA VAL A 12 -1.06 -2.50 3.14
C VAL A 12 -2.40 -2.03 2.60
N ARG A 13 -2.73 -2.40 1.35
CA ARG A 13 -4.01 -2.03 0.71
C ARG A 13 -5.21 -2.59 1.47
N GLU A 14 -5.15 -3.86 1.84
CA GLU A 14 -6.25 -4.50 2.60
C GLU A 14 -6.35 -3.92 4.02
N PHE A 15 -5.23 -3.60 4.66
CA PHE A 15 -5.25 -2.95 5.98
C PHE A 15 -5.92 -1.58 5.93
N PHE A 16 -5.64 -0.75 4.92
CA PHE A 16 -6.32 0.54 4.75
C PHE A 16 -7.81 0.37 4.48
N ALA A 17 -8.21 -0.65 3.71
CA ALA A 17 -9.62 -0.96 3.49
C ALA A 17 -10.32 -1.40 4.80
N VAL A 18 -9.67 -2.24 5.61
CA VAL A 18 -10.16 -2.65 6.93
C VAL A 18 -10.28 -1.47 7.88
N ASP A 19 -9.26 -0.61 7.97
CA ASP A 19 -9.27 0.57 8.86
C ASP A 19 -10.43 1.51 8.51
N ALA A 20 -10.62 1.80 7.22
CA ALA A 20 -11.72 2.62 6.75
C ALA A 20 -13.10 2.00 7.02
N ALA A 21 -13.25 0.68 6.80
CA ALA A 21 -14.50 -0.04 7.05
C ALA A 21 -14.83 -0.08 8.55
N MET A 22 -13.85 -0.36 9.41
CA MET A 22 -14.01 -0.38 10.86
C MET A 22 -14.39 0.99 11.42
N ARG A 23 -13.73 2.07 10.97
CA ARG A 23 -14.11 3.43 11.39
C ARG A 23 -15.55 3.76 11.01
N ARG A 24 -15.96 3.44 9.78
CA ARG A 24 -17.35 3.62 9.34
C ARG A 24 -18.32 2.82 10.22
N LEU A 25 -18.00 1.55 10.51
CA LEU A 25 -18.81 0.70 11.37
C LEU A 25 -18.96 1.31 12.76
N VAL A 26 -17.86 1.76 13.36
CA VAL A 26 -17.86 2.42 14.68
C VAL A 26 -18.70 3.69 14.68
N ASP A 27 -18.56 4.55 13.66
CA ASP A 27 -19.34 5.79 13.55
C ASP A 27 -20.84 5.51 13.39
N ARG A 28 -21.20 4.53 12.55
CA ARG A 28 -22.60 4.10 12.38
C ARG A 28 -23.16 3.48 13.66
N PHE A 29 -22.36 2.70 14.38
CA PHE A 29 -22.76 2.13 15.66
C PHE A 29 -23.07 3.23 16.67
N ARG A 30 -22.14 4.18 16.85
CA ARG A 30 -22.28 5.31 17.80
C ARG A 30 -23.45 6.22 17.46
N SER A 31 -23.79 6.36 16.18
CA SER A 31 -24.95 7.13 15.71
C SER A 31 -26.26 6.35 15.72
N GLY A 32 -26.25 5.07 16.09
CA GLY A 32 -27.44 4.20 16.08
C GLY A 32 -27.95 3.88 14.67
N SER A 33 -27.11 4.04 13.65
CA SER A 33 -27.46 3.81 12.24
C SER A 33 -26.80 2.57 11.64
N LEU A 34 -26.07 1.77 12.43
CA LEU A 34 -25.41 0.55 11.94
C LEU A 34 -26.44 -0.48 11.51
N GLU A 35 -26.19 -1.11 10.36
CA GLU A 35 -27.02 -2.20 9.85
C GLU A 35 -26.28 -3.54 9.97
N TRP A 36 -27.02 -4.61 10.22
CA TRP A 36 -26.48 -5.98 10.27
C TRP A 36 -25.63 -6.33 9.03
N ALA A 37 -26.10 -5.97 7.84
CA ALA A 37 -25.43 -6.30 6.58
C ALA A 37 -24.00 -5.72 6.50
N GLU A 38 -23.74 -4.59 7.16
CA GLU A 38 -22.41 -3.98 7.18
C GLU A 38 -21.45 -4.74 8.09
N VAL A 39 -21.94 -5.18 9.25
CA VAL A 39 -21.17 -6.00 10.19
C VAL A 39 -20.85 -7.35 9.58
N ASP A 40 -21.85 -7.97 8.93
CA ASP A 40 -21.68 -9.26 8.28
C ASP A 40 -20.68 -9.19 7.12
N ALA A 41 -20.79 -8.19 6.24
CA ALA A 41 -19.87 -8.01 5.12
C ALA A 41 -18.41 -7.78 5.55
N LEU A 42 -18.19 -7.09 6.69
CA LEU A 42 -16.84 -6.86 7.21
C LEU A 42 -16.26 -8.09 7.91
N CYS A 43 -17.09 -8.83 8.64
CA CYS A 43 -16.65 -9.85 9.58
C CYS A 43 -17.07 -11.28 9.17
N ILE A 44 -17.34 -11.54 7.89
CA ILE A 44 -17.56 -12.91 7.40
C ILE A 44 -16.22 -13.63 7.14
N ASP A 45 -16.18 -14.94 7.34
CA ASP A 45 -15.00 -15.80 7.14
C ASP A 45 -14.89 -16.25 5.67
N GLU A 46 -14.96 -15.29 4.74
CA GLU A 46 -14.96 -15.51 3.30
C GLU A 46 -14.14 -14.44 2.57
N GLU A 47 -13.68 -14.72 1.34
CA GLU A 47 -12.87 -13.79 0.54
C GLU A 47 -13.56 -12.46 0.22
N THR A 48 -14.87 -12.38 0.37
CA THR A 48 -15.65 -11.14 0.24
C THR A 48 -15.32 -10.14 1.36
N SER A 49 -14.93 -10.60 2.55
CA SER A 49 -14.52 -9.76 3.68
C SER A 49 -13.10 -9.22 3.50
N PRO A 50 -12.89 -7.89 3.64
CA PRO A 50 -11.54 -7.33 3.66
C PRO A 50 -10.72 -7.78 4.88
N LEU A 51 -11.36 -8.04 6.01
CA LEU A 51 -10.67 -8.49 7.22
C LEU A 51 -10.20 -9.95 7.08
N PHE A 52 -11.01 -10.80 6.47
CA PHE A 52 -10.60 -12.16 6.13
C PHE A 52 -9.44 -12.16 5.13
N ARG A 53 -9.54 -11.39 4.04
CA ARG A 53 -8.44 -11.29 3.06
C ARG A 53 -7.15 -10.79 3.68
N LEU A 54 -7.22 -9.78 4.55
CA LEU A 54 -6.06 -9.27 5.27
C LEU A 54 -5.41 -10.37 6.12
N LYS A 55 -6.20 -11.09 6.92
CA LYS A 55 -5.75 -12.23 7.74
C LYS A 55 -5.06 -13.29 6.88
N GLU A 56 -5.69 -13.74 5.80
CA GLU A 56 -5.15 -14.81 4.97
C GLU A 56 -3.86 -14.38 4.24
N ARG A 57 -3.77 -13.12 3.81
CA ARG A 57 -2.52 -12.58 3.23
C ARG A 57 -1.40 -12.50 4.26
N CYS A 58 -1.69 -12.04 5.48
CA CYS A 58 -0.71 -12.06 6.58
C CYS A 58 -0.24 -13.49 6.88
N HIS A 59 -1.17 -14.44 7.01
CA HIS A 59 -0.86 -15.85 7.22
C HIS A 59 0.06 -16.40 6.11
N ALA A 60 -0.26 -16.10 4.84
CA ALA A 60 0.49 -16.59 3.70
C ALA A 60 1.91 -15.99 3.63
N LEU A 61 2.08 -14.71 3.99
CA LEU A 61 3.36 -14.01 3.86
C LEU A 61 4.27 -14.18 5.08
N PHE A 62 3.71 -14.09 6.28
CA PHE A 62 4.47 -13.94 7.52
C PHE A 62 4.55 -15.21 8.36
N ARG A 63 3.63 -16.17 8.20
CA ARG A 63 3.69 -17.39 9.01
C ARG A 63 4.92 -18.22 8.61
N PRO A 64 5.87 -18.44 9.52
CA PRO A 64 7.11 -19.10 9.17
C PRO A 64 6.86 -20.57 8.83
N ARG A 65 7.33 -21.01 7.66
CA ARG A 65 7.40 -22.45 7.34
C ARG A 65 8.47 -23.20 8.15
N ASN A 66 9.39 -22.49 8.82
CA ASN A 66 10.43 -23.01 9.70
C ASN A 66 10.93 -21.94 10.69
N VAL A 67 11.05 -22.24 11.98
CA VAL A 67 11.09 -21.27 13.11
C VAL A 67 12.44 -20.53 13.32
N HIS A 68 13.49 -20.79 12.54
CA HIS A 68 14.87 -20.45 12.92
C HIS A 68 15.49 -19.15 12.34
N ALA A 69 14.74 -18.06 12.12
CA ALA A 69 15.36 -16.78 11.71
C ALA A 69 15.07 -15.64 12.71
N PRO A 70 16.07 -14.94 13.28
CA PRO A 70 15.94 -14.54 14.68
C PRO A 70 15.38 -13.14 14.99
N HIS A 71 15.24 -12.19 14.05
CA HIS A 71 14.75 -10.84 14.41
C HIS A 71 13.86 -10.14 13.36
N ALA A 72 14.21 -10.22 12.06
CA ALA A 72 13.37 -9.67 10.97
C ALA A 72 12.01 -10.39 10.79
N ARG A 73 11.78 -11.48 11.54
CA ARG A 73 10.48 -12.17 11.59
C ARG A 73 9.63 -11.75 12.77
N THR A 74 10.19 -11.07 13.77
CA THR A 74 9.45 -10.78 14.99
C THR A 74 8.34 -9.78 14.73
N ARG A 75 8.58 -8.72 13.94
CA ARG A 75 7.55 -7.76 13.57
C ARG A 75 6.52 -8.34 12.61
N GLU A 76 6.96 -9.14 11.63
CA GLU A 76 6.09 -9.90 10.72
C GLU A 76 5.12 -10.81 11.50
N VAL A 77 5.64 -11.63 12.41
CA VAL A 77 4.84 -12.57 13.22
C VAL A 77 3.94 -11.82 14.20
N LEU A 78 4.43 -10.74 14.83
CA LEU A 78 3.61 -9.95 15.75
C LEU A 78 2.45 -9.27 15.02
N PHE A 79 2.69 -8.76 13.81
CA PHE A 79 1.64 -8.18 12.98
C PHE A 79 0.63 -9.24 12.51
N ASP A 80 1.08 -10.42 12.10
CA ASP A 80 0.21 -11.56 11.78
C ASP A 80 -0.71 -11.94 12.95
N LEU A 81 -0.14 -12.05 14.15
CA LEU A 81 -0.89 -12.33 15.38
C LEU A 81 -1.89 -11.21 15.71
N ALA A 82 -1.49 -9.95 15.58
CA ALA A 82 -2.37 -8.81 15.83
C ALA A 82 -3.57 -8.78 14.87
N VAL A 83 -3.34 -9.03 13.58
CA VAL A 83 -4.40 -9.16 12.57
C VAL A 83 -5.31 -10.36 12.87
N GLY A 84 -4.74 -11.51 13.25
CA GLY A 84 -5.51 -12.69 13.64
C GLY A 84 -6.41 -12.42 14.85
N SER A 85 -5.88 -11.76 15.88
CA SER A 85 -6.65 -11.33 17.05
C SER A 85 -7.74 -10.32 16.68
N LEU A 86 -7.45 -9.36 15.80
CA LEU A 86 -8.43 -8.39 15.32
C LEU A 86 -9.59 -9.09 14.59
N PHE A 87 -9.29 -10.07 13.75
CA PHE A 87 -10.30 -10.89 13.09
C PHE A 87 -11.20 -11.61 14.11
N HIS A 88 -10.62 -12.25 15.12
CA HIS A 88 -11.40 -12.95 16.15
C HIS A 88 -12.25 -11.99 17.01
N GLU A 89 -11.74 -10.82 17.35
CA GLU A 89 -12.52 -9.81 18.09
C GLU A 89 -13.71 -9.32 17.27
N ALA A 90 -13.47 -9.02 15.99
CA ALA A 90 -14.51 -8.59 15.05
C ALA A 90 -15.59 -9.67 14.84
N MET A 91 -15.20 -10.95 14.82
CA MET A 91 -16.13 -12.09 14.77
C MET A 91 -17.00 -12.18 16.02
N LYS A 92 -16.40 -12.00 17.22
CA LYS A 92 -17.16 -11.98 18.48
C LYS A 92 -18.14 -10.81 18.52
N PHE A 93 -17.70 -9.62 18.10
CA PHE A 93 -18.57 -8.45 17.97
C PHE A 93 -19.74 -8.75 17.03
N ARG A 94 -19.48 -9.33 15.84
CA ARG A 94 -20.52 -9.71 14.87
C ARG A 94 -21.56 -10.63 15.49
N GLU A 95 -21.14 -11.70 16.18
CA GLU A 95 -22.07 -12.63 16.82
C GLU A 95 -22.95 -11.93 17.87
N ASN A 96 -22.34 -11.13 18.75
CA ASN A 96 -23.09 -10.37 19.75
C ASN A 96 -24.07 -9.38 19.10
N TYR A 97 -23.64 -8.69 18.05
CA TYR A 97 -24.49 -7.74 17.33
C TYR A 97 -25.66 -8.43 16.62
N TYR A 98 -25.44 -9.61 16.04
CA TYR A 98 -26.50 -10.43 15.45
C TYR A 98 -27.55 -10.82 16.50
N GLN A 99 -27.09 -11.32 17.65
CA GLN A 99 -28.00 -11.71 18.73
C GLN A 99 -28.81 -10.52 19.26
N HIS A 100 -28.19 -9.34 19.35
CA HIS A 100 -28.86 -8.11 19.76
C HIS A 100 -29.92 -7.65 18.76
N GLU A 101 -29.54 -7.49 17.48
CA GLU A 101 -30.38 -6.87 16.44
C GLU A 101 -31.41 -7.82 15.84
N ILE A 102 -31.09 -9.10 15.70
CA ILE A 102 -31.93 -10.06 14.97
C ILE A 102 -32.66 -10.99 15.92
N TYR A 103 -31.94 -11.66 16.84
CA TYR A 103 -32.58 -12.62 17.75
C TYR A 103 -33.40 -11.95 18.85
N GLY A 104 -32.90 -10.85 19.43
CA GLY A 104 -33.62 -10.13 20.49
C GLY A 104 -35.07 -9.78 20.13
N PRO A 105 -35.32 -9.11 18.99
CA PRO A 105 -36.67 -8.81 18.54
C PRO A 105 -37.52 -10.06 18.29
N GLN A 106 -36.94 -11.14 17.74
CA GLN A 106 -37.67 -12.39 17.48
C GLN A 106 -38.11 -13.07 18.77
N VAL A 107 -37.23 -13.16 19.77
CA VAL A 107 -37.55 -13.72 21.09
C VAL A 107 -38.69 -12.94 21.73
N ARG A 108 -38.60 -11.60 21.72
CA ARG A 108 -39.65 -10.74 22.30
C ARG A 108 -40.99 -10.91 21.58
N ALA A 109 -40.99 -11.00 20.25
CA ALA A 109 -42.21 -11.21 19.46
C ALA A 109 -42.87 -12.57 19.71
N LEU A 110 -42.07 -13.61 19.99
CA LEU A 110 -42.58 -14.95 20.29
C LEU A 110 -43.18 -15.07 21.69
N ARG A 111 -42.75 -14.24 22.64
CA ARG A 111 -43.21 -14.28 24.03
C ARG A 111 -44.72 -14.05 24.16
N ASP A 112 -45.26 -13.08 23.42
CA ASP A 112 -46.68 -12.72 23.47
C ASP A 112 -47.62 -13.85 22.98
N GLY A 113 -47.10 -14.77 22.17
CA GLY A 113 -47.84 -15.94 21.66
C GLY A 113 -47.55 -17.24 22.41
N ALA A 114 -46.64 -17.22 23.38
CA ALA A 114 -46.19 -18.42 24.06
C ALA A 114 -47.04 -18.72 25.31
N GLY A 115 -47.33 -20.00 25.54
CA GLY A 115 -48.02 -20.45 26.75
C GLY A 115 -47.11 -20.37 27.99
N VAL A 116 -47.72 -20.47 29.17
CA VAL A 116 -47.05 -20.36 30.48
C VAL A 116 -45.88 -21.35 30.65
N ASP A 117 -45.93 -22.50 29.96
CA ASP A 117 -44.89 -23.53 30.03
C ASP A 117 -43.53 -23.09 29.45
N ALA A 118 -43.50 -22.02 28.64
CA ALA A 118 -42.28 -21.51 28.02
C ALA A 118 -41.61 -20.37 28.81
N GLU A 119 -42.22 -19.89 29.90
CA GLU A 119 -41.79 -18.66 30.58
C GLU A 119 -40.35 -18.74 31.12
N ALA A 120 -39.97 -19.89 31.69
CA ALA A 120 -38.62 -20.11 32.20
C ALA A 120 -37.54 -20.04 31.10
N LEU A 121 -37.88 -20.43 29.86
CA LEU A 121 -36.97 -20.33 28.73
C LEU A 121 -36.82 -18.87 28.27
N PHE A 122 -37.91 -18.09 28.26
CA PHE A 122 -37.84 -16.65 27.96
C PHE A 122 -37.02 -15.88 28.98
N ASP A 123 -37.10 -16.24 30.26
CA ASP A 123 -36.26 -15.63 31.30
C ASP A 123 -34.76 -15.91 31.07
N GLU A 124 -34.40 -17.12 30.61
CA GLU A 124 -33.02 -17.41 30.21
C GLU A 124 -32.59 -16.62 28.97
N PHE A 125 -33.47 -16.49 27.96
CA PHE A 125 -33.16 -15.65 26.79
C PHE A 125 -32.96 -14.18 27.16
N GLU A 126 -33.78 -13.61 28.05
CA GLU A 126 -33.61 -12.22 28.49
C GLU A 126 -32.30 -12.01 29.25
N LYS A 127 -31.86 -12.98 30.08
CA LYS A 127 -30.53 -12.93 30.71
C LYS A 127 -29.41 -12.91 29.67
N ILE A 128 -29.51 -13.77 28.66
CA ILE A 128 -28.54 -13.82 27.55
C ILE A 128 -28.54 -12.49 26.79
N LEU A 129 -29.70 -11.99 26.36
CA LEU A 129 -29.83 -10.75 25.60
C LEU A 129 -29.33 -9.53 26.38
N THR A 130 -29.57 -9.48 27.69
CA THR A 130 -29.03 -8.42 28.57
C THR A 130 -27.50 -8.46 28.58
N THR A 131 -26.92 -9.65 28.68
CA THR A 131 -25.46 -9.85 28.66
C THR A 131 -24.88 -9.46 27.30
N VAL A 132 -25.54 -9.85 26.21
CA VAL A 132 -25.17 -9.51 24.83
C VAL A 132 -25.18 -8.00 24.63
N ALA A 133 -26.24 -7.30 25.06
CA ALA A 133 -26.34 -5.84 24.91
C ALA A 133 -25.17 -5.09 25.57
N LEU A 134 -24.75 -5.54 26.77
CA LEU A 134 -23.54 -5.02 27.42
C LEU A 134 -22.27 -5.40 26.66
N GLY A 135 -22.20 -6.63 26.15
CA GLY A 135 -21.06 -7.16 25.40
C GLY A 135 -20.84 -6.55 24.02
N VAL A 136 -21.87 -6.01 23.36
CA VAL A 136 -21.73 -5.36 22.05
C VAL A 136 -20.88 -4.09 22.15
N ASN A 137 -21.16 -3.22 23.13
CA ASN A 137 -20.37 -2.00 23.33
C ASN A 137 -18.91 -2.32 23.68
N ALA A 138 -18.70 -3.22 24.65
CA ALA A 138 -17.36 -3.63 25.07
C ALA A 138 -16.59 -4.28 23.92
N GLY A 139 -17.22 -5.15 23.13
CA GLY A 139 -16.60 -5.78 21.97
C GLY A 139 -16.21 -4.79 20.87
N LEU A 140 -17.00 -3.74 20.65
CA LEU A 140 -16.63 -2.67 19.72
C LEU A 140 -15.42 -1.88 20.22
N GLU A 141 -15.41 -1.49 21.49
CA GLU A 141 -14.29 -0.77 22.12
C GLU A 141 -12.99 -1.60 22.09
N GLU A 142 -13.08 -2.90 22.37
CA GLU A 142 -11.96 -3.84 22.29
C GLU A 142 -11.45 -3.98 20.84
N THR A 143 -12.36 -4.11 19.87
CA THR A 143 -12.02 -4.19 18.44
C THR A 143 -11.30 -2.91 17.97
N GLU A 144 -11.82 -1.73 18.33
CA GLU A 144 -11.25 -0.43 17.96
C GLU A 144 -9.87 -0.23 18.62
N ALA A 145 -9.74 -0.58 19.91
CA ALA A 145 -8.46 -0.52 20.62
C ALA A 145 -7.42 -1.43 19.94
N LEU A 146 -7.80 -2.64 19.58
CA LEU A 146 -6.91 -3.59 18.90
C LEU A 146 -6.54 -3.15 17.48
N LEU A 147 -7.48 -2.55 16.73
CA LEU A 147 -7.19 -1.95 15.43
C LEU A 147 -6.14 -0.84 15.55
N ASN A 148 -6.28 0.05 16.55
CA ASN A 148 -5.32 1.11 16.80
C ASN A 148 -3.91 0.56 17.10
N ARG A 149 -3.80 -0.48 17.93
CA ARG A 149 -2.52 -1.16 18.20
C ARG A 149 -1.96 -1.86 16.96
N THR A 150 -2.82 -2.47 16.15
CA THR A 150 -2.41 -3.12 14.91
C THR A 150 -1.90 -2.09 13.90
N ARG A 151 -2.49 -0.89 13.87
CA ARG A 151 -2.02 0.24 13.05
C ARG A 151 -0.63 0.71 13.46
N GLU A 152 -0.38 0.89 14.76
CA GLU A 152 0.96 1.20 15.28
C GLU A 152 1.96 0.13 14.83
N GLN A 153 1.60 -1.14 14.98
CA GLN A 153 2.44 -2.26 14.58
C GLN A 153 2.69 -2.32 13.06
N LEU A 154 1.73 -1.91 12.22
CA LEU A 154 1.95 -1.79 10.78
C LEU A 154 3.03 -0.75 10.50
N GLY A 155 2.93 0.45 11.10
CA GLY A 155 3.95 1.49 10.93
C GLY A 155 5.35 1.02 11.31
N GLU A 156 5.44 0.28 12.43
CA GLU A 156 6.67 -0.36 12.88
C GLU A 156 7.18 -1.42 11.89
N LEU A 157 6.31 -2.25 11.32
CA LEU A 157 6.65 -3.27 10.32
C LEU A 157 7.17 -2.64 9.03
N LEU A 158 6.53 -1.59 8.54
CA LEU A 158 6.89 -0.95 7.26
C LEU A 158 8.31 -0.37 7.26
N ARG A 159 8.86 0.01 8.42
CA ARG A 159 10.27 0.46 8.53
C ARG A 159 11.28 -0.63 8.17
N GLU A 160 10.93 -1.91 8.37
CA GLU A 160 11.81 -3.02 8.00
C GLU A 160 11.91 -3.21 6.47
N TYR A 161 11.06 -2.52 5.72
CA TYR A 161 10.92 -2.60 4.28
C TYR A 161 11.23 -1.27 3.58
N GLN A 162 11.99 -0.37 4.22
CA GLN A 162 12.35 0.95 3.68
C GLN A 162 13.15 0.91 2.35
N ASP A 163 13.72 -0.23 1.98
CA ASP A 163 14.43 -0.40 0.70
C ASP A 163 13.52 -0.99 -0.39
N ASP A 164 12.25 -1.31 -0.09
CA ASP A 164 11.31 -1.85 -1.05
C ASP A 164 10.65 -0.73 -1.87
N GLY A 165 11.11 -0.59 -3.11
CA GLY A 165 10.55 0.34 -4.10
C GLY A 165 9.04 0.22 -4.30
N ASN A 166 8.48 -0.98 -4.23
CA ASN A 166 7.04 -1.19 -4.41
C ASN A 166 6.25 -0.68 -3.21
N LEU A 167 6.82 -0.77 -2.00
CA LEU A 167 6.23 -0.17 -0.82
C LEU A 167 6.23 1.36 -0.93
N ALA A 168 7.35 1.97 -1.33
CA ALA A 168 7.44 3.42 -1.51
C ALA A 168 6.39 3.94 -2.50
N ARG A 169 6.28 3.29 -3.67
CA ARG A 169 5.25 3.57 -4.67
C ARG A 169 3.84 3.47 -4.08
N CYS A 170 3.53 2.34 -3.43
CA CYS A 170 2.22 2.10 -2.82
C CYS A 170 1.84 3.18 -1.81
N LEU A 171 2.76 3.58 -0.92
CA LEU A 171 2.50 4.60 0.09
C LEU A 171 2.23 5.98 -0.52
N ILE A 172 2.96 6.36 -1.56
CA ILE A 172 2.76 7.63 -2.26
C ILE A 172 1.45 7.63 -3.06
N GLU A 173 1.14 6.54 -3.77
CA GLU A 173 -0.13 6.36 -4.49
C GLU A 173 -1.35 6.42 -3.54
N LEU A 174 -1.18 5.91 -2.32
CA LEU A 174 -2.21 5.86 -1.29
C LEU A 174 -2.05 6.98 -0.25
N ALA A 175 -1.41 8.10 -0.61
CA ALA A 175 -1.14 9.17 0.34
C ALA A 175 -2.38 9.61 1.14
N PRO A 176 -3.57 9.86 0.55
CA PRO A 176 -4.76 10.22 1.33
C PRO A 176 -5.16 9.18 2.37
N GLN A 177 -5.03 7.89 2.06
CA GLN A 177 -5.32 6.79 2.98
C GLN A 177 -4.26 6.67 4.06
N VAL A 178 -2.98 6.85 3.73
CA VAL A 178 -1.89 6.93 4.72
C VAL A 178 -2.20 8.03 5.73
N GLU A 179 -2.56 9.22 5.25
CA GLU A 179 -2.86 10.36 6.10
C GLU A 179 -4.09 10.13 6.99
N GLN A 180 -5.14 9.54 6.43
CA GLN A 180 -6.35 9.19 7.17
C GLN A 180 -6.10 8.13 8.25
N VAL A 181 -5.35 7.08 7.91
CA VAL A 181 -5.07 5.95 8.79
C VAL A 181 -4.16 6.42 9.92
N PHE A 182 -3.00 7.00 9.61
CA PHE A 182 -1.97 7.34 10.60
C PHE A 182 -2.12 8.72 11.23
N GLY A 183 -3.04 9.56 10.73
CA GLY A 183 -3.30 10.90 11.30
C GLY A 183 -2.11 11.85 11.17
N THR A 184 -1.29 11.69 10.13
CA THR A 184 -0.09 12.50 9.86
C THR A 184 0.04 12.74 8.37
N THR A 185 0.79 13.73 7.93
CA THR A 185 0.98 13.97 6.48
C THR A 185 1.83 12.87 5.85
N ILE A 186 1.70 12.67 4.53
CA ILE A 186 2.52 11.69 3.82
C ILE A 186 4.02 11.93 4.03
N ASP A 187 4.47 13.19 4.01
CA ASP A 187 5.86 13.56 4.25
C ASP A 187 6.34 13.13 5.65
N ALA A 188 5.55 13.43 6.68
CA ALA A 188 5.89 13.04 8.05
C ALA A 188 5.89 11.52 8.23
N PHE A 189 4.98 10.82 7.54
CA PHE A 189 4.99 9.36 7.50
C PHE A 189 6.22 8.79 6.80
N LEU A 190 6.62 9.35 5.64
CA LEU A 190 7.81 8.93 4.92
C LEU A 190 9.09 9.22 5.72
N VAL A 191 9.18 10.34 6.45
CA VAL A 191 10.28 10.58 7.40
C VAL A 191 10.35 9.46 8.44
N ASN A 192 9.21 9.02 8.96
CA ASN A 192 9.16 7.94 9.94
C ASN A 192 9.62 6.58 9.35
N ILE A 193 9.37 6.30 8.07
CA ILE A 193 9.73 5.02 7.44
C ILE A 193 11.16 5.02 6.85
N TYR A 194 11.51 6.07 6.10
CA TYR A 194 12.75 6.17 5.30
C TYR A 194 13.79 7.10 5.94
N GLY A 195 13.52 7.66 7.12
CA GLY A 195 14.34 8.68 7.78
C GLY A 195 14.23 10.08 7.17
N ASN A 196 13.82 10.18 5.90
CA ASN A 196 13.64 11.43 5.18
C ASN A 196 12.53 11.26 4.12
N ALA A 197 11.64 12.26 3.99
CA ALA A 197 10.60 12.25 2.97
C ALA A 197 11.18 12.20 1.54
N SER A 198 12.25 12.96 1.27
CA SER A 198 12.86 12.97 -0.07
C SER A 198 13.41 11.59 -0.46
N GLN A 199 13.90 10.82 0.52
CA GLN A 199 14.38 9.45 0.29
C GLN A 199 13.23 8.52 -0.12
N GLY A 200 12.07 8.62 0.53
CA GLY A 200 10.89 7.82 0.14
C GLY A 200 10.45 8.07 -1.30
N TYR A 201 10.43 9.34 -1.72
CA TYR A 201 10.13 9.72 -3.10
C TYR A 201 11.22 9.25 -4.09
N ALA A 202 12.49 9.34 -3.73
CA ALA A 202 13.60 8.85 -4.55
C ALA A 202 13.51 7.34 -4.78
N VAL A 203 13.28 6.56 -3.72
CA VAL A 203 13.11 5.10 -3.79
C VAL A 203 11.93 4.71 -4.68
N ALA A 204 10.81 5.43 -4.61
CA ALA A 204 9.68 5.23 -5.51
C ALA A 204 10.04 5.58 -6.97
N GLY A 205 10.75 6.68 -7.19
CA GLY A 205 11.23 7.11 -8.51
C GLY A 205 12.09 6.05 -9.20
N CYS A 206 13.09 5.53 -8.50
CA CYS A 206 13.94 4.45 -8.99
C CYS A 206 13.13 3.18 -9.30
N SER A 207 12.17 2.82 -8.44
CA SER A 207 11.31 1.66 -8.67
C SER A 207 10.41 1.80 -9.91
N TYR A 208 9.94 3.02 -10.21
CA TYR A 208 9.21 3.29 -11.45
C TYR A 208 10.12 3.19 -12.69
N LEU A 209 11.36 3.66 -12.61
CA LEU A 209 12.35 3.53 -13.69
C LEU A 209 12.62 2.08 -14.05
N GLU A 210 12.85 1.23 -13.04
CA GLU A 210 13.07 -0.22 -13.23
C GLU A 210 11.91 -0.90 -13.97
N CYS A 211 10.70 -0.36 -13.84
CA CYS A 211 9.48 -0.89 -14.45
C CYS A 211 9.07 -0.15 -15.74
N GLY A 212 9.83 0.86 -16.19
CA GLY A 212 9.54 1.63 -17.40
C GLY A 212 8.39 2.64 -17.29
N TYR A 213 7.95 2.98 -16.08
CA TYR A 213 6.89 3.97 -15.82
C TYR A 213 7.50 5.38 -15.69
N TYR A 214 7.94 5.93 -16.82
CA TYR A 214 8.80 7.13 -16.83
C TYR A 214 8.11 8.41 -16.35
N GLU A 215 6.79 8.56 -16.57
CA GLU A 215 6.04 9.73 -16.10
C GLU A 215 5.87 9.72 -14.57
N GLU A 216 5.58 8.56 -13.98
CA GLU A 216 5.53 8.36 -12.53
C GLU A 216 6.92 8.52 -11.89
N ALA A 217 7.97 8.04 -12.56
CA ALA A 217 9.34 8.20 -12.13
C ALA A 217 9.75 9.68 -12.06
N GLU A 218 9.52 10.43 -13.13
CA GLU A 218 9.78 11.88 -13.18
C GLU A 218 9.06 12.60 -12.03
N ARG A 219 7.75 12.38 -11.87
CA ARG A 219 6.96 13.00 -10.80
C ARG A 219 7.53 12.70 -9.42
N SER A 220 7.90 11.45 -9.16
CA SER A 220 8.44 11.03 -7.86
C SER A 220 9.82 11.65 -7.59
N LEU A 221 10.70 11.66 -8.59
CA LEU A 221 12.03 12.28 -8.49
C LEU A 221 11.92 13.80 -8.33
N ASP A 222 10.95 14.45 -8.98
CA ASP A 222 10.64 15.86 -8.77
C ASP A 222 10.20 16.18 -7.34
N GLU A 223 9.35 15.33 -6.75
CA GLU A 223 8.94 15.48 -5.34
C GLU A 223 10.14 15.30 -4.39
N ALA A 224 11.08 14.41 -4.71
CA ALA A 224 12.31 14.20 -3.95
C ALA A 224 13.22 15.44 -4.00
N LEU A 225 13.50 15.97 -5.19
CA LEU A 225 14.32 17.17 -5.39
C LEU A 225 13.70 18.41 -4.74
N ARG A 226 12.38 18.61 -4.88
CA ARG A 226 11.65 19.72 -4.22
C ARG A 226 11.74 19.69 -2.70
N ARG A 227 11.91 18.51 -2.10
CA ARG A 227 12.12 18.33 -0.66
C ARG A 227 13.59 18.46 -0.24
N GLY A 228 14.44 18.94 -1.13
CA GLY A 228 15.83 19.27 -0.81
C GLY A 228 16.78 18.09 -0.91
N ALA A 229 16.43 17.02 -1.64
CA ALA A 229 17.44 16.07 -2.06
C ALA A 229 18.47 16.82 -2.92
N LYS A 230 19.72 16.90 -2.43
CA LYS A 230 20.85 17.51 -3.15
C LYS A 230 21.73 16.40 -3.69
N ASP A 231 21.17 15.69 -4.66
CA ASP A 231 21.78 14.50 -5.21
C ASP A 231 21.80 14.63 -6.73
N GLU A 232 23.00 14.88 -7.27
CA GLU A 232 23.25 14.97 -8.70
C GLU A 232 22.82 13.68 -9.42
N GLU A 233 22.87 12.53 -8.74
CA GLU A 233 22.37 11.28 -9.29
C GLU A 233 20.86 11.32 -9.51
N LEU A 234 20.08 11.89 -8.59
CA LEU A 234 18.64 12.01 -8.75
C LEU A 234 18.25 12.96 -9.88
N GLU A 235 18.99 14.06 -10.06
CA GLU A 235 18.79 14.96 -11.21
C GLU A 235 19.07 14.24 -12.54
N ARG A 236 20.12 13.41 -12.59
CA ARG A 236 20.39 12.57 -13.77
C ARG A 236 19.31 11.52 -14.00
N LEU A 237 18.89 10.80 -12.97
CA LEU A 237 17.81 9.81 -13.08
C LEU A 237 16.49 10.45 -13.51
N ARG A 238 16.23 11.69 -13.08
CA ARG A 238 15.11 12.49 -13.56
C ARG A 238 15.27 12.81 -15.05
N ALA A 239 16.44 13.26 -15.49
CA ALA A 239 16.70 13.52 -16.91
C ALA A 239 16.51 12.26 -17.75
N TYR A 240 16.95 11.10 -17.28
CA TYR A 240 16.65 9.81 -17.92
C TYR A 240 15.14 9.57 -18.04
N ALA A 241 14.39 9.77 -16.95
CA ALA A 241 12.93 9.61 -16.95
C ALA A 241 12.25 10.52 -17.99
N VAL A 242 12.61 11.80 -18.00
CA VAL A 242 12.09 12.78 -18.98
C VAL A 242 12.44 12.34 -20.40
N GLY A 243 13.71 12.00 -20.65
CA GLY A 243 14.16 11.61 -21.99
C GLY A 243 13.44 10.38 -22.53
N MET A 244 13.24 9.36 -21.70
CA MET A 244 12.49 8.15 -22.10
C MET A 244 11.00 8.43 -22.28
N ARG A 245 10.38 9.28 -21.46
CA ARG A 245 8.99 9.73 -21.66
C ARG A 245 8.83 10.50 -22.98
N SER A 246 9.73 11.43 -23.27
CA SER A 246 9.73 12.23 -24.50
C SER A 246 9.95 11.36 -25.74
N TYR A 247 10.81 10.35 -25.65
CA TYR A 247 10.98 9.35 -26.72
C TYR A 247 9.66 8.63 -27.01
N LEU A 248 8.96 8.14 -25.98
CA LEU A 248 7.67 7.45 -26.15
C LEU A 248 6.57 8.38 -26.69
N ALA A 249 6.65 9.67 -26.39
CA ALA A 249 5.72 10.69 -26.88
C ALA A 249 6.02 11.16 -28.32
N GLY A 250 7.15 10.73 -28.92
CA GLY A 250 7.59 11.18 -30.24
C GLY A 250 8.35 12.52 -30.25
N SER A 251 8.63 13.10 -29.08
CA SER A 251 9.42 14.32 -28.90
C SER A 251 10.92 14.01 -28.91
N TYR A 252 11.44 13.57 -30.06
CA TYR A 252 12.79 13.02 -30.15
C TYR A 252 13.92 14.03 -29.88
N ALA A 253 13.74 15.31 -30.18
CA ALA A 253 14.72 16.35 -29.86
C ALA A 253 14.96 16.45 -28.34
N GLU A 254 13.87 16.56 -27.58
CA GLU A 254 13.90 16.60 -26.11
C GLU A 254 14.42 15.28 -25.54
N ALA A 255 14.06 14.14 -26.13
CA ALA A 255 14.55 12.83 -25.71
C ALA A 255 16.08 12.75 -25.76
N VAL A 256 16.68 13.18 -26.88
CA VAL A 256 18.14 13.18 -27.06
C VAL A 256 18.80 14.13 -26.06
N GLU A 257 18.27 15.34 -25.89
CA GLU A 257 18.78 16.34 -24.94
C GLU A 257 18.83 15.79 -23.51
N GLN A 258 17.71 15.23 -23.04
CA GLN A 258 17.59 14.75 -21.66
C GLN A 258 18.40 13.48 -21.40
N ILE A 259 18.48 12.56 -22.37
CA ILE A 259 19.35 11.38 -22.26
C ILE A 259 20.83 11.79 -22.31
N ALA A 260 21.19 12.84 -23.04
CA ALA A 260 22.55 13.38 -23.02
C ALA A 260 22.91 13.92 -21.62
N ILE A 261 22.02 14.69 -20.98
CA ILE A 261 22.20 15.17 -19.60
C ILE A 261 22.42 14.01 -18.62
N TRP A 262 21.64 12.95 -18.74
CA TRP A 262 21.82 11.75 -17.91
C TRP A 262 23.17 11.05 -18.17
N ALA A 263 23.57 10.93 -19.43
CA ALA A 263 24.79 10.23 -19.85
C ALA A 263 26.09 11.00 -19.56
N ASP A 264 26.03 12.32 -19.38
CA ASP A 264 27.21 13.16 -19.14
C ASP A 264 27.73 13.10 -17.68
N GLY A 265 27.08 12.31 -16.81
CA GLY A 265 27.52 12.08 -15.42
C GLY A 265 28.69 11.10 -15.29
N GLU A 266 29.35 11.09 -14.12
CA GLU A 266 30.38 10.08 -13.81
C GLU A 266 29.75 8.67 -13.68
N PRO A 267 30.33 7.63 -14.31
CA PRO A 267 29.88 6.25 -14.16
C PRO A 267 30.07 5.75 -12.71
N PRO A 268 29.36 4.67 -12.30
CA PRO A 268 28.61 3.75 -13.16
C PRO A 268 27.16 4.16 -13.38
N HIS A 269 26.71 4.09 -14.64
CA HIS A 269 25.29 4.06 -14.95
C HIS A 269 24.74 2.65 -14.74
N ASP A 270 23.48 2.54 -14.36
CA ASP A 270 22.77 1.25 -14.36
C ASP A 270 22.83 0.64 -15.79
N PRO A 271 23.41 -0.56 -15.95
CA PRO A 271 23.53 -1.21 -17.27
C PRO A 271 22.19 -1.46 -17.97
N ALA A 272 21.11 -1.67 -17.21
CA ALA A 272 19.78 -1.87 -17.77
C ALA A 272 19.25 -0.56 -18.37
N LEU A 273 19.36 0.55 -17.64
CA LEU A 273 18.97 1.87 -18.14
C LEU A 273 19.81 2.28 -19.35
N LEU A 274 21.11 1.99 -19.34
CA LEU A 274 22.01 2.21 -20.46
C LEU A 274 21.59 1.45 -21.72
N THR A 275 21.22 0.18 -21.57
CA THR A 275 20.76 -0.63 -22.69
C THR A 275 19.48 -0.07 -23.28
N LEU A 276 18.51 0.29 -22.43
CA LEU A 276 17.22 0.86 -22.86
C LEU A 276 17.38 2.22 -23.55
N ALA A 277 18.21 3.12 -23.00
CA ALA A 277 18.50 4.40 -23.64
C ALA A 277 19.16 4.21 -25.01
N ARG A 278 20.17 3.33 -25.13
CA ARG A 278 20.82 3.03 -26.41
C ARG A 278 19.83 2.50 -27.44
N ASP A 279 18.99 1.55 -27.04
CA ASP A 279 17.96 0.97 -27.91
C ASP A 279 16.97 2.04 -28.39
N ALA A 280 16.52 2.93 -27.49
CA ALA A 280 15.64 4.03 -27.83
C ALA A 280 16.29 5.01 -28.82
N ILE A 281 17.48 5.52 -28.49
CA ILE A 281 18.20 6.49 -29.33
C ILE A 281 18.53 5.90 -30.71
N SER A 282 18.92 4.62 -30.79
CA SER A 282 19.24 3.95 -32.07
C SER A 282 18.08 3.88 -33.06
N ARG A 283 16.83 4.00 -32.59
CA ARG A 283 15.63 3.96 -33.42
C ARG A 283 15.21 5.33 -33.94
N ILE A 284 15.80 6.41 -33.44
CA ILE A 284 15.38 7.78 -33.78
C ILE A 284 15.53 8.09 -35.27
N ASP A 285 16.58 7.61 -35.95
CA ASP A 285 16.76 7.82 -37.41
C ASP A 285 15.58 7.30 -38.24
N ALA A 286 15.04 6.14 -37.85
CA ALA A 286 13.89 5.53 -38.52
C ALA A 286 12.55 6.18 -38.15
N LEU A 287 12.46 6.84 -36.99
CA LEU A 287 11.21 7.32 -36.42
C LEU A 287 11.02 8.85 -36.53
N ALA A 288 12.11 9.62 -36.57
CA ALA A 288 12.06 11.07 -36.64
C ALA A 288 11.48 11.56 -37.96
N GLN A 289 10.58 12.55 -37.87
CA GLN A 289 9.90 13.19 -39.00
C GLN A 289 9.90 14.72 -38.78
N GLY A 290 9.62 15.47 -39.85
CA GLY A 290 9.53 16.93 -39.80
C GLY A 290 10.82 17.66 -40.18
N ASP A 291 10.78 18.98 -40.10
CA ASP A 291 11.81 19.87 -40.64
C ASP A 291 13.14 19.78 -39.86
N ASP A 292 13.09 19.43 -38.57
CA ASP A 292 14.27 19.29 -37.71
C ASP A 292 14.89 17.89 -37.73
N ARG A 293 14.39 16.98 -38.59
CA ARG A 293 14.81 15.56 -38.62
C ARG A 293 16.33 15.40 -38.69
N GLU A 294 16.99 16.10 -39.62
CA GLU A 294 18.44 15.93 -39.82
C GLU A 294 19.24 16.30 -38.57
N GLN A 295 18.85 17.36 -37.87
CA GLN A 295 19.52 17.81 -36.65
C GLN A 295 19.33 16.80 -35.50
N VAL A 296 18.09 16.31 -35.33
CA VAL A 296 17.77 15.33 -34.30
C VAL A 296 18.50 14.02 -34.52
N VAL A 297 18.57 13.54 -35.77
CA VAL A 297 19.30 12.30 -36.12
C VAL A 297 20.80 12.46 -35.90
N GLN A 298 21.37 13.61 -36.26
CA GLN A 298 22.79 13.88 -36.00
C GLN A 298 23.08 13.84 -34.49
N ALA A 299 22.28 14.54 -33.69
CA ALA A 299 22.45 14.56 -32.24
C ALA A 299 22.28 13.16 -31.60
N ALA A 300 21.35 12.35 -32.10
CA ALA A 300 21.16 10.96 -31.67
C ALA A 300 22.39 10.09 -31.98
N ASN A 301 22.99 10.23 -33.17
CA ASN A 301 24.20 9.50 -33.55
C ASN A 301 25.39 9.90 -32.67
N ASP A 302 25.60 11.21 -32.46
CA ASP A 302 26.66 11.72 -31.58
C ASP A 302 26.50 11.16 -30.16
N LEU A 303 25.27 11.11 -29.64
CA LEU A 303 24.97 10.53 -28.34
C LEU A 303 25.28 9.03 -28.27
N LEU A 304 24.95 8.25 -29.30
CA LEU A 304 25.26 6.81 -29.36
C LEU A 304 26.75 6.52 -29.33
N GLU A 305 27.56 7.34 -30.00
CA GLU A 305 29.02 7.22 -29.97
C GLU A 305 29.55 7.45 -28.56
N ARG A 306 29.09 8.50 -27.87
CA ARG A 306 29.50 8.80 -26.48
C ARG A 306 29.14 7.67 -25.52
N VAL A 307 27.91 7.14 -25.63
CA VAL A 307 27.37 6.11 -24.74
C VAL A 307 27.91 4.70 -25.09
N GLY A 308 28.37 4.50 -26.33
CA GLY A 308 28.91 3.23 -26.85
C GLY A 308 30.38 2.95 -26.52
N VAL A 309 31.19 3.99 -26.26
CA VAL A 309 32.64 3.87 -26.00
C VAL A 309 32.97 3.48 -24.55
N SER A 310 32.04 3.69 -23.61
CA SER A 310 32.25 3.47 -22.17
C SER A 310 32.22 2.00 -21.68
N GLN A 311 32.34 0.99 -22.58
CA GLN A 311 32.38 -0.44 -22.19
C GLN A 311 33.72 -1.15 -22.49
N SER A 312 34.79 -0.42 -22.79
CA SER A 312 36.12 -1.02 -23.05
C SER A 312 37.23 -0.42 -22.18
N ALA A 313 37.00 -0.34 -20.87
CA ALA A 313 38.03 -0.10 -19.86
C ALA A 313 37.76 -0.95 -18.61
#